data_AF-A0A521U3M3-F1
#
_entry.id   AF-A0A521U3M3-F1
#
_cell.length_a   1.000
_cell.length_b   1.000
_cell.length_c   1.000
_cell.angle_alpha   90.00
_cell.angle_beta   90.00
_cell.angle_gamma   90.00
#
_symmetry.space_group_name_H-M   'P 1'
#
loop_
_entity.id
_entity.type
_entity.pdbx_description
1 polymer ?
#
loop_
_entity_poly.entity_id
_entity_poly.type
_entity_poly.pdbx_seq_one_letter_code
_entity_poly.pdbx_strand_id
1 'polypeptide(L)'
;MRAWASANQARTYAEDVQSHVWRVQFMAFLARPARAAEVTLVFYKVEGRTRRYITNQAVALNNPNDQVFFHQTVLHRSPDEFQPMENYEVAITVNDARGATEIARGRIGLVGVPDRHDGVVDFTGAAPVVR
;
A
#
# COMPACT_ATOMS: atom_id res chain seq x y z
N MET A 1 -13.26 -16.75 14.25
CA MET A 1 -12.11 -16.79 13.33
C MET A 1 -12.42 -15.91 12.13
N ARG A 2 -11.65 -14.84 11.92
CA ARG A 2 -11.71 -13.97 10.74
C ARG A 2 -10.85 -14.62 9.66
N ALA A 3 -11.45 -15.14 8.60
CA ALA A 3 -10.75 -15.91 7.57
C ALA A 3 -10.54 -15.06 6.31
N TRP A 4 -9.38 -14.41 6.20
CA TRP A 4 -8.71 -14.33 4.90
C TRP A 4 -8.31 -15.77 4.56
N ALA A 5 -8.40 -16.18 3.30
CA ALA A 5 -7.72 -17.36 2.79
C ALA A 5 -6.39 -17.56 3.53
N SER A 6 -6.33 -18.65 4.26
CA SER A 6 -5.21 -19.09 5.06
C SER A 6 -3.96 -19.19 4.20
N ALA A 7 -3.13 -18.15 4.20
CA ALA A 7 -1.71 -18.25 3.91
C ALA A 7 -1.04 -16.94 4.32
N ASN A 8 0.07 -17.07 5.06
CA ASN A 8 1.09 -16.04 5.18
C ASN A 8 1.71 -15.76 3.81
N GLN A 9 0.96 -15.17 2.88
CA GLN A 9 1.52 -14.74 1.62
C GLN A 9 1.54 -13.21 1.64
N ALA A 10 2.66 -12.67 2.14
CA ALA A 10 3.10 -11.37 1.69
C ALA A 10 3.20 -11.47 0.17
N ARG A 11 2.21 -10.95 -0.56
CA ARG A 11 2.31 -10.85 -2.01
C ARG A 11 3.30 -9.74 -2.26
N THR A 12 4.43 -10.15 -2.80
CA THR A 12 5.48 -9.26 -3.24
C THR A 12 5.12 -8.76 -4.63
N TYR A 13 4.94 -7.45 -4.79
CA TYR A 13 4.62 -6.83 -6.07
C TYR A 13 5.89 -6.22 -6.65
N ALA A 14 6.24 -6.57 -7.88
CA ALA A 14 7.39 -5.99 -8.57
C ALA A 14 7.03 -4.61 -9.16
N GLU A 15 7.93 -3.64 -8.99
CA GLU A 15 7.82 -2.30 -9.56
C GLU A 15 7.97 -2.36 -11.07
N ASP A 16 7.09 -1.68 -11.78
CA ASP A 16 7.30 -1.28 -13.16
C ASP A 16 8.30 -0.11 -13.17
N VAL A 17 9.58 -0.43 -13.36
CA VAL A 17 10.69 0.51 -13.16
C VAL A 17 10.64 1.70 -14.14
N GLN A 18 9.99 1.57 -15.29
CA GLN A 18 9.86 2.67 -16.25
C GLN A 18 8.84 3.72 -15.80
N SER A 19 7.79 3.28 -15.09
CA SER A 19 6.68 4.13 -14.66
C SER A 19 6.64 4.37 -13.15
N HIS A 20 7.54 3.74 -12.40
CA HIS A 20 7.64 3.82 -10.94
C HIS A 20 6.32 3.50 -10.22
N VAL A 21 5.68 2.42 -10.65
CA VAL A 21 4.39 1.97 -10.09
C VAL A 21 4.36 0.49 -9.75
N TRP A 22 3.47 0.13 -8.82
CA TRP A 22 3.08 -1.25 -8.54
C TRP A 22 1.62 -1.47 -8.92
N ARG A 23 1.35 -2.50 -9.70
CA ARG A 23 -0.02 -2.96 -9.97
C ARG A 23 -0.41 -3.98 -8.91
N VAL A 24 -1.36 -3.63 -8.06
CA VAL A 24 -1.76 -4.44 -6.90
C VAL A 24 -3.19 -4.93 -7.11
N GLN A 25 -3.37 -6.24 -6.98
CA GLN A 25 -4.67 -6.89 -6.98
C GLN A 25 -5.01 -7.40 -5.58
N PHE A 26 -6.14 -6.96 -5.07
CA PHE A 26 -6.71 -7.37 -3.80
C PHE A 26 -7.84 -8.36 -4.03
N MET A 27 -7.83 -9.43 -3.25
CA MET A 27 -8.95 -10.35 -3.15
C MET A 27 -9.16 -10.65 -1.66
N ALA A 28 -10.34 -10.32 -1.15
CA ALA A 28 -10.71 -10.54 0.24
C ALA A 28 -12.03 -11.30 0.33
N PHE A 29 -12.04 -12.35 1.14
CA PHE A 29 -13.25 -13.08 1.52
C PHE A 29 -13.73 -12.50 2.85
N LEU A 30 -14.88 -11.84 2.81
CA LEU A 30 -15.49 -11.18 3.94
C LEU A 30 -16.37 -12.19 4.69
N ALA A 31 -16.22 -12.26 6.02
CA ALA A 31 -17.05 -13.15 6.84
C ALA A 31 -18.54 -12.76 6.83
N ARG A 32 -18.85 -11.52 6.45
CA ARG A 32 -20.19 -10.96 6.26
C ARG A 32 -20.13 -9.99 5.09
N PRO A 33 -21.24 -9.78 4.37
CA PRO A 33 -21.28 -8.76 3.33
C PRO A 33 -20.94 -7.38 3.88
N ALA A 34 -20.37 -6.52 3.03
CA ALA A 34 -20.02 -5.15 3.40
C ALA A 34 -21.26 -4.31 3.80
N ARG A 35 -22.43 -4.61 3.22
CA ARG A 35 -23.70 -3.89 3.45
C ARG A 35 -23.60 -2.38 3.23
N ALA A 36 -22.69 -1.98 2.35
CA ALA A 36 -22.47 -0.60 1.94
C ALA A 36 -22.27 -0.55 0.43
N ALA A 37 -22.62 0.57 -0.19
CA ALA A 37 -22.37 0.81 -1.61
C ALA A 37 -20.89 1.08 -1.90
N GLU A 38 -20.10 1.39 -0.87
CA GLU A 38 -18.69 1.72 -0.97
C GLU A 38 -17.92 1.12 0.21
N VAL A 39 -16.67 0.73 -0.05
CA VAL A 39 -15.67 0.44 0.97
C VAL A 39 -14.49 1.39 0.82
N THR A 40 -13.78 1.64 1.91
CA THR A 40 -12.54 2.38 1.88
C THR A 40 -11.37 1.42 2.08
N LEU A 41 -10.41 1.44 1.16
CA LEU A 41 -9.10 0.84 1.34
C LEU A 41 -8.22 1.84 2.09
N VAL A 42 -7.68 1.44 3.23
CA VAL A 42 -6.81 2.29 4.05
C VAL A 42 -5.42 1.66 4.08
N PHE A 43 -4.44 2.41 3.59
CA PHE A 43 -3.06 1.97 3.50
C PHE A 43 -2.27 2.47 4.71
N TYR A 44 -1.49 1.57 5.28
CA TYR A 44 -0.58 1.84 6.37
C TYR A 44 0.83 1.35 6.05
N LYS A 45 1.85 2.11 6.40
CA LYS A 45 3.22 1.59 6.48
C LYS A 45 3.40 0.84 7.79
N VAL A 46 4.01 -0.33 7.73
CA VAL A 46 4.28 -1.16 8.92
C VAL A 46 5.67 -0.81 9.44
N GLU A 47 5.73 -0.25 10.65
CA GLU A 47 6.97 0.18 11.30
C GLU A 47 7.16 -0.67 12.58
N GLY A 48 7.79 -1.84 12.43
CA GLY A 48 7.93 -2.81 13.50
C GLY A 48 6.58 -3.37 13.96
N ARG A 49 6.06 -2.86 15.10
CA ARG A 49 4.76 -3.25 15.68
C ARG A 49 3.67 -2.20 15.52
N THR A 50 4.02 -0.99 15.05
CA THR A 50 3.07 0.10 14.83
C THR A 50 2.69 0.19 13.36
N ARG A 51 1.57 0.86 13.10
CA ARG A 51 1.10 1.17 11.75
C ARG A 51 0.99 2.68 11.60
N ARG A 52 1.62 3.24 10.56
CA ARG A 52 1.53 4.66 10.22
C ARG A 52 0.58 4.81 9.04
N TYR A 53 -0.43 5.67 9.16
CA TYR A 53 -1.34 5.98 8.06
C TYR A 53 -0.58 6.59 6.88
N ILE A 54 -0.96 6.17 5.66
CA ILE A 54 -0.40 6.69 4.41
C ILE A 54 -1.49 7.40 3.62
N THR A 55 -2.46 6.63 3.13
CA THR A 55 -3.50 7.13 2.24
C THR A 55 -4.73 6.23 2.30
N ASN A 56 -5.84 6.69 1.74
CA ASN A 56 -7.06 5.93 1.60
C ASN A 56 -7.68 6.08 0.20
N GLN A 57 -8.39 5.04 -0.22
CA GLN A 57 -9.08 5.00 -1.51
C GLN A 57 -10.50 4.51 -1.32
N ALA A 58 -11.47 5.30 -1.74
CA ALA A 58 -12.86 4.87 -1.86
C ALA A 58 -13.04 3.93 -3.07
N VAL A 59 -13.76 2.83 -2.87
CA VAL A 59 -14.05 1.83 -3.90
C VAL A 59 -15.53 1.51 -3.85
N ALA A 60 -16.25 1.93 -4.88
CA ALA A 60 -17.64 1.57 -5.07
C ALA A 60 -17.76 0.05 -5.29
N LEU A 61 -18.72 -0.56 -4.61
CA LEU A 61 -19.06 -1.96 -4.78
C LEU A 61 -20.18 -2.10 -5.81
N ASN A 62 -20.03 -3.07 -6.72
CA ASN A 62 -21.10 -3.41 -7.66
C ASN A 62 -22.34 -3.96 -6.95
N ASN A 63 -22.13 -4.70 -5.85
CA ASN A 63 -23.20 -5.24 -5.02
C ASN A 63 -22.81 -5.18 -3.53
N PRO A 64 -23.58 -4.46 -2.69
CA PRO A 64 -23.34 -4.36 -1.24
C PRO A 64 -23.41 -5.71 -0.50
N ASN A 65 -24.02 -6.72 -1.11
CA ASN A 65 -24.20 -8.04 -0.53
C ASN A 65 -23.07 -9.03 -0.87
N ASP A 66 -22.10 -8.63 -1.68
CA ASP A 66 -20.99 -9.51 -2.03
C ASP A 66 -20.10 -9.79 -0.81
N GLN A 67 -19.70 -11.06 -0.68
CA GLN A 67 -18.75 -11.52 0.33
C GLN A 67 -17.34 -11.68 -0.24
N VAL A 68 -17.17 -11.50 -1.54
CA VAL A 68 -15.87 -11.52 -2.20
C VAL A 68 -15.62 -10.13 -2.74
N PHE A 69 -14.60 -9.48 -2.20
CA PHE A 69 -14.14 -8.20 -2.70
C PHE A 69 -12.93 -8.43 -3.61
N PHE A 70 -13.02 -7.98 -4.86
CA PHE A 70 -11.91 -7.94 -5.79
C PHE A 70 -11.69 -6.49 -6.25
N HIS A 71 -10.45 -6.02 -6.18
CA HIS A 71 -10.09 -4.69 -6.64
C HIS A 71 -8.67 -4.64 -7.15
N GLN A 72 -8.44 -3.92 -8.24
CA GLN A 72 -7.11 -3.63 -8.75
C GLN A 72 -6.83 -2.14 -8.60
N THR A 73 -5.65 -1.81 -8.09
CA THR A 73 -5.18 -0.43 -8.02
C THR A 73 -3.73 -0.32 -8.46
N VAL A 74 -3.29 0.91 -8.69
CA VAL A 74 -1.92 1.26 -9.00
C VAL A 74 -1.39 2.09 -7.84
N LEU A 75 -0.27 1.65 -7.26
CA LEU A 75 0.44 2.41 -6.23
C LEU A 75 1.60 3.13 -6.90
N HIS A 76 1.66 4.45 -6.70
CA HIS A 76 2.74 5.27 -7.23
C HIS A 76 3.85 5.39 -6.21
N ARG A 77 5.10 5.25 -6.67
CA ARG A 77 6.25 5.52 -5.83
C ARG A 77 6.27 6.96 -5.38
N SER A 78 6.40 7.16 -4.08
CA SER A 78 6.50 8.48 -3.46
C SER A 78 7.29 8.37 -2.15
N PRO A 79 8.22 9.30 -1.87
CA PRO A 79 9.01 9.28 -0.63
C PRO A 79 8.17 9.21 0.65
N ASP A 80 6.99 9.85 0.66
CA ASP A 80 6.15 9.93 1.85
C ASP A 80 5.08 8.82 1.94
N GLU A 81 4.87 8.09 0.84
CA GLU A 81 3.84 7.06 0.72
C GLU A 81 4.45 5.66 0.49
N PHE A 82 4.59 5.27 -0.78
CA PHE A 82 5.00 3.94 -1.20
C PHE A 82 6.44 3.95 -1.69
N GLN A 83 7.27 3.16 -1.02
CA GLN A 83 8.68 3.00 -1.29
C GLN A 83 8.99 1.53 -1.58
N PRO A 84 10.01 1.26 -2.41
CA PRO A 84 10.45 -0.09 -2.67
C PRO A 84 11.05 -0.73 -1.41
N MET A 85 10.96 -2.05 -1.35
CA MET A 85 11.49 -2.90 -0.28
C MET A 85 10.88 -2.70 1.10
N GLU A 86 9.69 -2.10 1.13
CA GLU A 86 8.93 -1.83 2.34
C GLU A 86 7.69 -2.71 2.46
N ASN A 87 7.21 -2.86 3.70
CA ASN A 87 6.00 -3.62 4.02
C ASN A 87 4.87 -2.67 4.41
N TYR A 88 3.72 -2.91 3.80
CA TYR A 88 2.51 -2.15 4.05
C TYR A 88 1.37 -3.07 4.47
N GLU A 89 0.37 -2.46 5.07
CA GLU A 89 -0.89 -3.09 5.39
C GLU A 89 -2.03 -2.33 4.74
N VAL A 90 -2.99 -3.06 4.19
CA VAL A 90 -4.22 -2.53 3.62
C VAL A 90 -5.37 -3.03 4.47
N ALA A 91 -6.11 -2.12 5.09
CA ALA A 91 -7.37 -2.41 5.75
C ALA A 91 -8.53 -2.11 4.79
N ILE A 92 -9.56 -2.94 4.80
CA ILE A 92 -10.84 -2.66 4.15
C ILE A 92 -11.79 -2.23 5.25
N THR A 93 -12.32 -1.01 5.13
CA THR A 93 -13.23 -0.42 6.10
C THR A 93 -14.56 -0.05 5.46
N VAL A 94 -15.64 -0.20 6.20
CA VAL A 94 -16.96 0.35 5.86
C VAL A 94 -17.22 1.53 6.80
N ASN A 95 -17.61 2.67 6.25
CA ASN A 95 -18.03 3.81 7.03
C ASN A 95 -19.55 3.78 7.18
N ASP A 96 -20.04 3.68 8.40
CA ASP A 96 -21.47 3.77 8.70
C ASP A 96 -21.73 4.87 9.75
N ALA A 97 -22.98 5.02 10.18
CA ALA A 97 -23.39 6.03 11.16
C ALA A 97 -22.67 5.90 12.53
N ARG A 98 -22.02 4.77 12.81
CA ARG A 98 -21.24 4.51 14.04
C ARG A 98 -19.74 4.74 13.85
N GLY A 99 -19.31 5.06 12.63
CA GLY A 99 -17.92 5.32 12.27
C GLY A 99 -17.33 4.26 11.34
N ALA A 100 -16.01 4.30 11.19
CA ALA A 100 -15.26 3.38 10.34
C ALA A 100 -15.10 2.02 11.03
N THR A 101 -15.57 0.95 10.38
CA THR A 101 -15.39 -0.43 10.86
C THR A 101 -14.49 -1.21 9.91
N GLU A 102 -13.40 -1.76 10.42
CA GLU A 102 -12.51 -2.66 9.68
C GLU A 102 -13.15 -4.04 9.52
N ILE A 103 -13.37 -4.45 8.26
CA ILE A 103 -14.02 -5.71 7.90
C ILE A 103 -13.02 -6.76 7.37
N ALA A 104 -11.86 -6.31 6.87
CA ALA A 104 -10.75 -7.18 6.46
C ALA A 104 -9.43 -6.40 6.51
N ARG A 105 -8.31 -7.11 6.51
CA ARG A 105 -6.97 -6.52 6.39
C ARG A 105 -6.02 -7.47 5.69
N GLY A 106 -5.01 -6.91 5.03
CA GLY A 106 -3.95 -7.69 4.42
C GLY A 106 -2.60 -6.99 4.36
N ARG A 107 -1.53 -7.76 4.19
CA ARG A 107 -0.16 -7.25 4.07
C ARG A 107 0.31 -7.30 2.63
N ILE A 108 1.06 -6.28 2.22
CA ILE A 108 1.69 -6.19 0.91
C ILE A 108 3.17 -5.86 1.08
N GLY A 109 4.03 -6.54 0.32
CA GLY A 109 5.44 -6.19 0.20
C GLY A 109 5.67 -5.56 -1.17
N LEU A 110 6.28 -4.39 -1.22
CA LEU A 110 6.62 -3.76 -2.49
C LEU A 110 8.08 -4.06 -2.81
N VAL A 111 8.36 -4.68 -3.95
CA VAL A 111 9.71 -4.92 -4.45
C VAL A 111 10.01 -3.95 -5.57
N GLY A 112 11.19 -3.35 -5.52
CA GLY A 112 11.67 -2.40 -6.50
C GLY A 112 13.12 -2.04 -6.20
N VAL A 113 13.70 -1.16 -7.00
CA VAL A 113 15.08 -0.71 -6.79
C VAL A 113 15.03 0.53 -5.89
N PRO A 114 15.64 0.50 -4.68
CA PRO A 114 15.71 1.70 -3.84
C PRO A 114 16.54 2.78 -4.53
N ASP A 115 16.09 4.04 -4.44
CA ASP A 115 16.87 5.17 -4.92
C ASP A 115 18.07 5.31 -3.99
N ARG A 116 19.25 4.94 -4.48
CA ARG A 116 20.49 5.31 -3.81
C ARG A 116 20.81 6.72 -4.24
N HIS A 117 20.62 7.67 -3.33
CA HIS A 117 21.33 8.94 -3.44
C HIS A 117 22.81 8.64 -3.18
N ASP A 118 23.55 8.36 -4.25
CA ASP A 118 25.01 8.33 -4.20
C ASP A 118 25.46 9.77 -3.96
N GLY A 119 25.84 10.07 -2.72
CA GLY A 119 26.24 11.40 -2.27
C GLY A 119 27.59 11.84 -2.82
N VAL A 120 27.79 11.74 -4.14
CA VAL A 120 28.97 12.28 -4.81
C VAL A 120 28.81 13.80 -4.86
N VAL A 121 29.39 14.47 -3.87
CA VAL A 121 29.67 15.91 -3.92
C VAL A 121 30.91 16.08 -4.79
N ASP A 122 30.72 16.49 -6.05
CA ASP A 122 31.83 16.81 -6.94
C ASP A 122 32.32 18.24 -6.64
N PHE A 123 33.53 18.37 -6.08
CA PHE A 123 34.19 19.66 -5.88
C PHE A 123 35.00 20.03 -7.14
N THR A 124 34.34 20.20 -8.29
CA THR A 124 35.00 20.85 -9.43
C THR A 124 34.97 22.37 -9.24
N GLY A 125 35.98 22.94 -8.57
CA GLY A 125 36.10 24.40 -8.55
C GLY A 125 36.99 25.05 -7.51
N ALA A 126 38.21 24.55 -7.27
CA ALA A 126 39.24 25.38 -6.64
C ALA A 126 40.63 24.98 -7.13
N ALA A 127 41.13 25.69 -8.15
CA ALA A 127 42.55 25.64 -8.46
C ALA A 127 43.33 26.31 -7.31
N PRO A 128 44.42 25.72 -6.82
CA PRO A 128 45.22 26.34 -5.76
C PRO A 128 45.89 27.61 -6.30
N VAL A 129 45.58 28.75 -5.68
CA VAL A 129 46.35 29.98 -5.87
C VAL A 129 47.68 29.79 -5.16
N VAL A 130 48.73 29.52 -5.94
CA VAL A 130 50.11 29.59 -5.45
C VAL A 130 50.47 31.08 -5.34
N ARG A 131 50.77 31.54 -4.12
CA ARG A 131 51.44 32.82 -3.87
C ARG A 131 52.90 32.57 -3.57
#